data_AF-J9R4K1-F1
#
_entry.id   AF-J9R4K1-F1
#
_cell.length_a   1.000
_cell.length_b   1.000
_cell.length_c   1.000
_cell.angle_alpha   90.00
_cell.angle_beta   90.00
_cell.angle_gamma   90.00
#
_symmetry.space_group_name_H-M   'P 1'
#
loop_
_entity.id
_entity.type
_entity.pdbx_description
1 polymer ?
#
loop_
_entity_poly.entity_id
_entity_poly.type
_entity_poly.pdbx_seq_one_letter_code
_entity_poly.pdbx_strand_id
1 'polypeptide(L)' 'VGEVVEVGSDVTKFKVGDVVGVGVIVGSCKNCNPCKSEIEQYCNKKIWSYNDVYTDGKPTQGGFAESMVVDQ' A
#
# COMPACT_ATOMS: atom_id res chain seq x y z
N VAL A 1 -0.89 12.14 -0.57
CA VAL A 1 -1.32 12.53 0.79
C VAL A 1 -2.81 12.79 0.71
N GLY A 2 -3.58 12.32 1.69
CA GLY A 2 -5.04 12.47 1.72
C GLY A 2 -5.60 12.12 3.09
N GLU A 3 -6.92 12.05 3.18
CA GLU A 3 -7.65 11.68 4.40
C GLU A 3 -8.23 10.27 4.27
N VAL A 4 -8.15 9.48 5.34
CA VAL A 4 -8.75 8.14 5.38
C VAL A 4 -10.27 8.26 5.45
N VAL A 5 -10.97 7.74 4.44
CA VAL A 5 -12.45 7.75 4.37
C VAL A 5 -13.08 6.41 4.76
N GLU A 6 -12.34 5.30 4.66
CA GLU A 6 -12.78 3.94 5.00
C GLU A 6 -11.59 3.10 5.46
N VAL A 7 -11.81 2.15 6.38
CA VAL A 7 -10.82 1.17 6.81
C VAL A 7 -11.40 -0.24 6.80
N GLY A 8 -10.58 -1.24 6.48
CA GLY A 8 -10.96 -2.65 6.57
C GLY A 8 -11.17 -3.10 8.03
N SER A 9 -11.88 -4.22 8.23
CA SER A 9 -12.23 -4.71 9.57
C SER A 9 -11.04 -5.00 10.48
N ASP A 10 -9.92 -5.41 9.89
CA ASP A 10 -8.71 -5.81 10.63
C ASP A 10 -7.72 -4.66 10.78
N VAL A 11 -8.08 -3.46 10.28
CA VAL A 11 -7.20 -2.29 10.32
C VAL A 11 -7.16 -1.68 11.71
N THR A 12 -5.95 -1.49 12.24
CA THR A 12 -5.74 -1.02 13.64
C THR A 12 -4.82 0.17 13.79
N LYS A 13 -3.98 0.51 12.80
CA LYS A 13 -3.02 1.64 12.89
C LYS A 13 -3.63 2.97 12.46
N PHE A 14 -4.71 2.96 11.69
CA PHE A 14 -5.36 4.16 11.16
C PHE A 14 -6.86 4.12 11.45
N LYS A 15 -7.48 5.30 11.48
CA LYS A 15 -8.93 5.49 11.60
C LYS A 15 -9.42 6.52 10.58
N VAL A 16 -10.72 6.50 10.30
CA VAL A 16 -11.37 7.50 9.44
C VAL A 16 -11.09 8.91 9.98
N GLY A 17 -10.74 9.83 9.08
CA GLY A 17 -10.33 11.21 9.39
C GLY A 17 -8.83 11.42 9.59
N ASP A 18 -8.02 10.36 9.66
CA ASP A 18 -6.56 10.52 9.74
C ASP A 18 -5.99 11.06 8.41
N VAL A 19 -5.06 12.01 8.50
CA VAL A 19 -4.27 12.48 7.35
C VAL A 19 -3.08 11.54 7.15
N VAL A 20 -3.00 10.90 5.98
CA VAL A 20 -2.00 9.86 5.68
C VAL A 20 -1.27 10.11 4.35
N GLY A 21 -0.09 9.53 4.23
CA GLY A 21 0.72 9.52 3.02
C GLY A 21 0.93 8.09 2.52
N VAL A 22 0.86 7.92 1.20
CA VAL A 22 1.20 6.66 0.51
C VAL A 22 2.43 6.91 -0.34
N GLY A 23 3.42 6.01 -0.24
CA GLY A 23 4.67 6.08 -0.98
C GLY A 23 4.62 5.36 -2.32
N VAL A 24 5.81 5.03 -2.84
CA VAL A 24 5.97 4.37 -4.14
C VAL A 24 5.69 2.86 -4.12
N ILE A 25 5.73 2.24 -2.94
CA ILE A 25 5.45 0.81 -2.73
C ILE A 25 4.10 0.69 -2.02
N VAL A 26 3.21 -0.14 -2.58
CA VAL A 26 1.85 -0.38 -2.05
C VAL A 26 1.63 -1.84 -1.62
N GLY A 27 2.66 -2.68 -1.76
CA GLY A 27 2.60 -4.07 -1.33
C GLY A 27 3.97 -4.75 -1.39
N SER A 28 4.12 -5.85 -0.63
CA SER A 28 5.29 -6.72 -0.65
C SER A 28 4.90 -8.14 -0.22
N CYS A 29 5.82 -9.10 -0.28
CA CYS A 29 5.51 -10.49 0.13
C CYS A 29 5.35 -10.71 1.63
N LYS A 30 5.77 -9.74 2.47
CA LYS A 30 5.74 -9.80 3.95
C LYS A 30 6.48 -10.99 4.61
N ASN A 31 7.20 -11.83 3.87
CA ASN A 31 7.79 -13.07 4.40
C ASN A 31 9.29 -13.29 4.11
N CYS A 32 9.90 -12.51 3.22
CA CYS A 32 11.33 -12.59 2.91
C CYS A 32 12.18 -11.79 3.91
N ASN A 33 13.50 -12.00 3.89
CA ASN A 33 14.44 -11.31 4.79
C ASN A 33 14.28 -9.78 4.73
N PRO A 34 14.26 -9.12 3.55
CA PRO A 34 14.00 -7.68 3.47
C PRO A 34 12.71 -7.23 4.19
N CYS A 35 11.59 -7.92 3.97
CA CYS A 35 10.32 -7.56 4.61
C CYS A 35 10.36 -7.75 6.13
N LYS A 36 11.02 -8.82 6.62
CA LYS A 36 11.16 -9.07 8.07
C LYS A 36 12.12 -8.10 8.75
N SER A 37 12.97 -7.44 7.98
CA SER A 37 13.94 -6.44 8.45
C SER A 37 13.46 -5.00 8.21
N GLU A 38 12.16 -4.78 7.95
CA GLU A 38 11.57 -3.45 7.73
C GLU A 38 12.24 -2.65 6.60
N ILE A 39 12.68 -3.38 5.57
CA ILE A 39 13.31 -2.83 4.36
C ILE A 39 12.66 -3.41 3.09
N GLU A 40 11.33 -3.43 3.07
CA GLU A 40 10.49 -4.01 2.02
C GLU A 40 10.74 -3.45 0.62
N GLN A 41 11.38 -2.28 0.48
CA GLN A 41 11.85 -1.74 -0.80
C GLN A 41 12.85 -2.66 -1.53
N TYR A 42 13.54 -3.53 -0.80
CA TYR A 42 14.41 -4.57 -1.36
C TYR A 42 13.70 -5.90 -1.58
N CYS A 43 12.38 -5.97 -1.37
CA CYS A 43 11.61 -7.16 -1.72
C CYS A 43 11.58 -7.36 -3.25
N ASN A 44 11.91 -8.58 -3.69
CA ASN A 44 11.78 -8.97 -5.11
C ASN A 44 10.32 -9.05 -5.59
N LYS A 45 9.35 -9.03 -4.66
CA LYS A 45 7.91 -9.02 -4.93
C LYS A 45 7.24 -7.75 -4.39
N LYS A 46 7.96 -6.63 -4.34
CA LYS A 46 7.34 -5.33 -4.06
C LYS A 46 6.41 -4.96 -5.21
N ILE A 47 5.35 -4.23 -4.89
CA ILE A 47 4.36 -3.76 -5.86
C ILE A 47 4.41 -2.23 -5.89
N TRP A 48 4.54 -1.67 -7.09
CA TRP A 48 4.59 -0.21 -7.27
C TRP A 48 3.18 0.41 -7.24
N SER A 49 3.10 1.64 -6.72
CA SER A 49 1.86 2.43 -6.66
C SER A 49 1.19 2.67 -8.03
N TYR A 50 1.92 2.55 -9.14
CA TYR A 50 1.39 2.60 -10.50
C TYR A 50 2.28 1.78 -11.44
N ASN A 51 1.75 1.43 -12.61
CA ASN A 51 2.46 0.68 -13.67
C ASN A 51 2.99 -0.69 -13.20
N ASP A 52 2.25 -1.35 -12.33
CA ASP A 52 2.49 -2.71 -11.84
C ASP A 52 1.16 -3.47 -11.75
N VAL A 53 1.18 -4.69 -11.22
CA VAL A 53 0.00 -5.53 -11.01
C VAL A 53 -0.13 -5.86 -9.52
N TYR A 54 -1.30 -5.58 -8.95
CA TYR A 54 -1.60 -5.87 -7.55
C TYR A 54 -1.89 -7.36 -7.32
N THR A 55 -2.01 -7.78 -6.06
CA THR A 55 -2.21 -9.20 -5.68
C THR A 55 -3.54 -9.78 -6.17
N ASP A 56 -4.53 -8.94 -6.48
CA ASP A 56 -5.81 -9.32 -7.07
C ASP A 56 -5.77 -9.44 -8.61
N GLY A 57 -4.59 -9.21 -9.21
CA GLY A 57 -4.37 -9.29 -10.66
C GLY A 57 -4.73 -8.02 -11.44
N LYS A 58 -5.18 -6.94 -10.77
CA LYS A 58 -5.48 -5.67 -11.45
C LYS A 58 -4.25 -4.77 -11.58
N PRO A 59 -4.16 -3.95 -12.63
CA PRO A 59 -3.11 -2.94 -12.73
C PRO A 59 -3.19 -1.91 -11.59
N THR A 60 -2.05 -1.53 -11.02
CA THR A 60 -2.00 -0.44 -10.03
C THR A 60 -2.13 0.92 -10.71
N GLN A 61 -2.92 1.80 -10.10
CA GLN A 61 -3.16 3.17 -10.54
C GLN A 61 -2.72 4.13 -9.43
N GLY A 62 -1.93 5.13 -9.80
CA GLY A 62 -1.31 6.05 -8.85
C GLY A 62 -2.24 7.14 -8.34
N GLY A 63 -1.68 8.12 -7.62
CA GLY A 63 -2.44 9.17 -6.95
C GLY A 63 -2.98 10.30 -7.83
N PHE A 64 -2.93 10.21 -9.17
CA PHE A 64 -3.59 11.16 -10.07
C PHE A 64 -5.07 10.78 -10.25
N ALA A 65 -5.74 10.59 -9.12
CA ALA A 65 -7.12 10.15 -8.97
C ALA A 65 -7.70 10.79 -7.70
N GLU A 66 -9.02 10.84 -7.58
CA GLU A 66 -9.70 11.38 -6.39
C GLU A 66 -9.51 10.51 -5.14
N SER A 67 -9.41 9.19 -5.33
CA SER A 67 -9.27 8.23 -4.23
C SER A 67 -8.32 7.08 -4.58
N MET A 68 -7.85 6.39 -3.54
CA MET A 68 -6.93 5.25 -3.61
C MET A 68 -7.23 4.28 -2.46
N VAL A 69 -7.07 2.98 -2.72
CA VAL A 69 -7.14 1.90 -1.71
C VAL A 69 -5.76 1.24 -1.62
N VAL A 70 -5.24 1.06 -0.40
CA VAL A 70 -3.92 0.48 -0.14
C VAL A 70 -3.92 -0.39 1.12
N ASP A 71 -2.95 -1.30 1.20
CA ASP A 71 -2.64 -2.09 2.41
C ASP A 71 -2.09 -1.19 3.54
N GLN A 72 -2.26 -1.65 4.79
CA GLN A 72 -2.11 -0.85 6.02
C GLN A 72 -0.89 -1.22 6.89
#